data_AF-A0AAE7EHV2-F1
#
_entry.id   AF-A0AAE7EHV2-F1
#
_cell.length_a   1.000
_cell.length_b   1.000
_cell.length_c   1.000
_cell.angle_alpha   90.00
_cell.angle_beta   90.00
_cell.angle_gamma   90.00
#
_symmetry.space_group_name_H-M   'P 1'
#
loop_
_entity.id
_entity.type
_entity.pdbx_description
1 polymer ?
#
loop_
_entity_poly.entity_id
_entity_poly.type
_entity_poly.pdbx_seq_one_letter_code
_entity_poly.pdbx_strand_id
1 'polypeptide(L)'
;MTSASSSTAYGQLRALFTRLSRFDHLSAISGWDMQTMMPPGGNKARSEALAELSVLKHQILTAQKTGELLDRAQQEALDEFDRANLLEMRRQYDNAVLVPEALVEAKSLAGARCEHAWRAQRPANDWEGFSDNLRQVVKLSREEAQIRAQAAGVSRYDALLNLYEPGMRSSDLDRIFGDLKTWLPDLLQKVVAKQQQEPCLIPQGPFDVDTQRKLSLSVMKLLGFDFDGGRVDVSAHPFCGGVPEDVRITTRYNEKEFLTALLGIVHETGHARYEQNLPREWLGQPVAQARSTAIHESQSLFFEMQLARGSDFLKVLRPLIVNQFGEQPALEESNFIRLNQRVKPGLIRVDADEVSYPAHVILRYEIERALIEGEIEVEDIPALWNEKMHSYLGLDTVGDYRNGCMQDIHWTDGAFGYFPTYTLGAMYAAQLFDSARSAMPKLSEDIAAGNLTALFHWLQQNIWRHASRYPTDTLITNATGKTLDPSYFRRHLESRYL
;
A
#
# COMPACT_ATOMS: atom_id res chain seq x y z
N MET A 1 3.10 1.19 -40.06
CA MET A 1 2.72 -0.04 -39.31
C MET A 1 1.44 0.13 -38.48
N THR A 2 0.82 1.32 -38.41
CA THR A 2 -0.33 1.61 -37.53
C THR A 2 -1.70 1.18 -38.06
N SER A 3 -1.91 1.01 -39.38
CA SER A 3 -3.22 0.61 -39.91
C SER A 3 -3.52 -0.88 -39.73
N ALA A 4 -2.52 -1.76 -39.88
CA ALA A 4 -2.67 -3.22 -39.73
C ALA A 4 -2.81 -3.68 -38.28
N SER A 5 -2.32 -2.91 -37.30
CA SER A 5 -2.49 -3.22 -35.88
C SER A 5 -3.93 -2.98 -35.41
N SER A 6 -4.67 -2.04 -35.99
CA SER A 6 -6.06 -1.76 -35.56
C SER A 6 -7.10 -2.79 -36.03
N SER A 7 -6.73 -3.71 -36.93
CA SER A 7 -7.66 -4.70 -37.50
C SER A 7 -7.69 -6.03 -36.76
N THR A 8 -6.67 -6.37 -35.95
CA THR A 8 -6.69 -7.60 -35.12
C THR A 8 -7.54 -7.42 -33.87
N ALA A 9 -7.96 -8.52 -33.23
CA ALA A 9 -8.74 -8.46 -32.00
C ALA A 9 -7.88 -7.91 -30.85
N TYR A 10 -6.62 -8.34 -30.75
CA TYR A 10 -5.70 -7.81 -29.75
C TYR A 10 -5.44 -6.31 -29.92
N GLY A 11 -5.23 -5.84 -31.16
CA GLY A 11 -5.04 -4.41 -31.40
C GLY A 11 -6.26 -3.55 -31.09
N GLN A 12 -7.47 -4.09 -31.30
CA GLN A 12 -8.72 -3.45 -30.84
C GLN A 12 -8.81 -3.39 -29.32
N LEU A 13 -8.38 -4.44 -28.61
CA LEU A 13 -8.28 -4.42 -27.15
C LEU A 13 -7.28 -3.38 -26.66
N ARG A 14 -6.08 -3.32 -27.25
CA ARG A 14 -5.09 -2.28 -26.90
C ARG A 14 -5.69 -0.88 -27.02
N ALA A 15 -6.41 -0.60 -28.10
CA ALA A 15 -7.07 0.69 -28.29
C ALA A 15 -8.17 0.93 -27.24
N LEU A 16 -8.95 -0.09 -26.88
CA LEU A 16 -9.97 -0.02 -25.84
C LEU A 16 -9.37 0.26 -24.46
N PHE A 17 -8.32 -0.45 -24.06
CA PHE A 17 -7.66 -0.24 -22.76
C PHE A 17 -6.93 1.11 -22.69
N THR A 18 -6.32 1.57 -23.80
CA THR A 18 -5.80 2.95 -23.88
C THR A 18 -6.91 4.00 -23.73
N ARG A 19 -8.12 3.72 -24.21
CA ARG A 19 -9.27 4.61 -23.97
C ARG A 19 -9.68 4.60 -22.50
N LEU A 20 -9.76 3.43 -21.87
CA LEU A 20 -10.09 3.30 -20.44
C LEU A 20 -9.06 4.03 -19.57
N SER A 21 -7.76 3.87 -19.85
CA SER A 21 -6.70 4.50 -19.08
C SER A 21 -6.76 6.05 -19.09
N ARG A 22 -7.24 6.65 -20.19
CA ARG A 22 -7.46 8.11 -20.26
C ARG A 22 -8.61 8.56 -19.34
N PHE A 23 -9.64 7.73 -19.19
CA PHE A 23 -10.70 7.98 -18.21
C PHE A 23 -10.21 7.73 -16.79
N ASP A 24 -9.34 6.74 -16.57
CA ASP A 24 -8.69 6.52 -15.28
C ASP A 24 -7.82 7.71 -14.88
N HIS A 25 -7.09 8.30 -15.83
CA HIS A 25 -6.34 9.54 -15.59
C HIS A 25 -7.27 10.67 -15.10
N LEU A 26 -8.36 10.95 -15.80
CA LEU A 26 -9.33 11.97 -15.36
C LEU A 26 -9.92 11.65 -13.97
N SER A 27 -10.20 10.37 -13.70
CA SER A 27 -10.68 9.91 -12.40
C SER A 27 -9.65 10.17 -11.30
N ALA A 28 -8.38 9.83 -11.56
CA ALA A 28 -7.28 9.96 -10.61
C ALA A 28 -7.00 11.42 -10.24
N ILE A 29 -6.94 12.33 -11.23
CA ILE A 29 -6.73 13.76 -10.96
C ILE A 29 -7.93 14.37 -10.24
N SER A 30 -9.15 13.99 -10.61
CA SER A 30 -10.36 14.44 -9.93
C SER A 30 -10.43 13.96 -8.48
N GLY A 31 -9.98 12.72 -8.21
CA GLY A 31 -9.86 12.17 -6.87
C GLY A 31 -8.76 12.83 -6.04
N TRP A 32 -7.60 13.12 -6.64
CA TRP A 32 -6.55 13.91 -6.00
C TRP A 32 -7.04 15.32 -5.62
N ASP A 33 -7.77 15.99 -6.53
CA ASP A 33 -8.28 17.34 -6.32
C ASP A 33 -9.30 17.37 -5.16
N MET A 34 -10.13 16.33 -5.01
CA MET A 34 -11.05 16.19 -3.87
C MET A 34 -10.35 16.28 -2.51
N GLN A 35 -9.13 15.74 -2.43
CA GLN A 35 -8.39 15.60 -1.17
C GLN A 35 -7.43 16.77 -0.93
N THR A 36 -7.32 17.72 -1.85
CA THR A 36 -6.30 18.78 -1.82
C THR A 36 -6.85 20.18 -2.10
N MET A 37 -7.47 20.39 -3.27
CA MET A 37 -7.83 21.72 -3.76
C MET A 37 -9.34 22.01 -3.73
N MET A 38 -10.18 20.97 -3.74
CA MET A 38 -11.63 21.11 -3.86
C MET A 38 -12.24 21.85 -2.67
N PRO A 39 -13.05 22.90 -2.88
CA PRO A 39 -13.76 23.57 -1.79
C PRO A 39 -14.85 22.65 -1.19
N PRO A 40 -15.22 22.82 0.10
CA PRO A 40 -16.19 21.93 0.77
C PRO A 40 -17.54 21.80 0.06
N GLY A 41 -18.03 22.87 -0.60
CA GLY A 41 -19.29 22.86 -1.34
C GLY A 41 -19.26 22.07 -2.66
N GLY A 42 -18.08 21.65 -3.14
CA GLY A 42 -17.91 20.95 -4.41
C GLY A 42 -18.21 19.45 -4.37
N ASN A 43 -18.35 18.86 -3.18
CA ASN A 43 -18.40 17.41 -3.00
C ASN A 43 -19.50 16.73 -3.82
N LYS A 44 -20.73 17.25 -3.79
CA LYS A 44 -21.86 16.66 -4.52
C LYS A 44 -21.58 16.55 -6.02
N ALA A 45 -21.23 17.67 -6.65
CA ALA A 45 -20.97 17.71 -8.09
C ALA A 45 -19.80 16.81 -8.50
N ARG A 46 -18.74 16.77 -7.68
CA ARG A 46 -17.57 15.92 -7.93
C ARG A 46 -17.90 14.43 -7.80
N SER A 47 -18.62 14.03 -6.76
CA SER A 47 -19.03 12.64 -6.56
C SER A 47 -19.95 12.16 -7.68
N GLU A 48 -20.92 12.99 -8.12
CA GLU A 48 -21.81 12.66 -9.24
C GLU A 48 -21.04 12.47 -10.55
N ALA A 49 -20.10 13.36 -10.88
CA ALA A 49 -19.28 13.26 -12.08
C ALA A 49 -18.36 12.02 -12.08
N LEU A 50 -17.73 11.71 -10.94
CA LEU A 50 -16.91 10.52 -10.79
C LEU A 50 -17.72 9.23 -10.87
N ALA A 51 -18.94 9.22 -10.32
CA ALA A 51 -19.85 8.08 -10.41
C ALA A 51 -20.23 7.79 -11.88
N GLU A 52 -20.63 8.82 -12.64
CA GLU A 52 -20.96 8.68 -14.06
C GLU A 52 -19.76 8.17 -14.88
N LEU A 53 -18.56 8.72 -14.62
CA LEU A 53 -17.34 8.27 -15.28
C LEU A 53 -17.01 6.80 -14.95
N SER A 54 -17.25 6.37 -13.71
CA SER A 54 -17.09 4.99 -13.28
C SER A 54 -18.04 4.06 -14.02
N VAL A 55 -19.32 4.43 -14.13
CA VAL A 55 -20.34 3.69 -14.89
C VAL A 55 -19.93 3.55 -16.36
N LEU A 56 -19.52 4.64 -17.01
CA LEU A 56 -19.08 4.62 -18.40
C LEU A 56 -17.89 3.67 -18.61
N LYS A 57 -16.86 3.74 -17.74
CA LYS A 57 -15.72 2.84 -17.81
C LYS A 57 -16.14 1.38 -17.63
N HIS A 58 -16.99 1.11 -16.65
CA HIS A 58 -17.50 -0.23 -16.38
C HIS A 58 -18.25 -0.79 -17.60
N GLN A 59 -19.19 -0.04 -18.17
CA GLN A 59 -19.94 -0.43 -19.38
C GLN A 59 -19.02 -0.75 -20.57
N ILE A 60 -17.95 0.02 -20.76
CA ILE A 60 -16.97 -0.24 -21.83
C ILE A 60 -16.20 -1.54 -21.57
N LEU A 61 -15.73 -1.73 -20.34
CA LEU A 61 -14.96 -2.92 -19.96
C LEU A 61 -15.82 -4.18 -20.06
N THR A 62 -17.04 -4.16 -19.53
CA THR A 62 -17.91 -5.34 -19.42
C THR A 62 -18.79 -5.61 -20.64
N ALA A 63 -18.70 -4.77 -21.69
CA ALA A 63 -19.44 -4.98 -22.93
C ALA A 63 -19.16 -6.38 -23.51
N GLN A 64 -20.21 -7.03 -24.06
CA GLN A 64 -20.10 -8.35 -24.69
C GLN A 64 -18.98 -8.40 -25.75
N LYS A 65 -18.86 -7.34 -26.55
CA LYS A 65 -17.81 -7.21 -27.56
C LYS A 65 -16.40 -7.29 -26.97
N THR A 66 -16.18 -6.79 -25.76
CA THR A 66 -14.87 -6.87 -25.08
C THR A 66 -14.51 -8.32 -24.78
N GLY A 67 -15.46 -9.11 -24.26
CA GLY A 67 -15.30 -10.56 -24.05
C GLY A 67 -14.98 -11.31 -25.35
N GLU A 68 -15.76 -11.05 -26.41
CA GLU A 68 -15.54 -11.65 -27.73
C GLU A 68 -14.16 -11.31 -28.32
N LEU A 69 -13.68 -10.09 -28.11
CA LEU A 69 -12.35 -9.67 -28.54
C LEU A 69 -11.26 -10.40 -27.75
N LEU A 70 -11.42 -10.57 -26.43
CA LEU A 70 -10.45 -11.30 -25.60
C LEU A 70 -10.35 -12.77 -26.02
N ASP A 71 -11.49 -13.42 -26.30
CA ASP A 71 -11.52 -14.82 -26.73
C ASP A 71 -10.83 -15.01 -28.09
N ARG A 72 -11.05 -14.08 -29.02
CA ARG A 72 -10.38 -14.08 -30.33
C ARG A 72 -8.90 -13.78 -30.22
N ALA A 73 -8.52 -12.77 -29.42
CA ALA A 73 -7.13 -12.38 -29.22
C ALA A 73 -6.29 -13.51 -28.61
N GLN A 74 -6.89 -14.38 -27.80
CA GLN A 74 -6.22 -15.56 -27.23
C GLN A 74 -5.77 -16.57 -28.31
N GLN A 75 -6.38 -16.55 -29.50
CA GLN A 75 -6.01 -17.40 -30.63
C GLN A 75 -5.00 -16.73 -31.58
N GLU A 76 -4.64 -15.46 -31.34
CA GLU A 76 -3.65 -14.75 -32.16
C GLU A 76 -2.22 -15.15 -31.78
N ALA A 77 -1.31 -15.11 -32.75
CA ALA A 77 0.11 -15.29 -32.49
C ALA A 77 0.68 -14.00 -31.89
N LEU A 78 0.76 -13.95 -30.56
CA LEU A 78 1.27 -12.82 -29.78
C LEU A 78 2.70 -13.09 -29.29
N ASP A 79 3.50 -12.02 -29.19
CA ASP A 79 4.77 -12.11 -28.48
C ASP A 79 4.57 -12.23 -26.96
N GLU A 80 5.65 -12.42 -26.22
CA GLU A 80 5.58 -12.66 -24.78
C GLU A 80 4.92 -11.50 -24.01
N PHE A 81 5.19 -10.27 -24.41
CA PHE A 81 4.73 -9.07 -23.71
C PHE A 81 3.27 -8.77 -24.04
N ASP A 82 2.89 -8.94 -25.31
CA ASP A 82 1.50 -8.87 -25.76
C ASP A 82 0.65 -9.94 -25.08
N ARG A 83 1.17 -11.16 -24.91
CA ARG A 83 0.50 -12.23 -24.18
C ARG A 83 0.33 -11.90 -22.70
N ALA A 84 1.36 -11.36 -22.03
CA ALA A 84 1.25 -10.92 -20.64
C ALA A 84 0.19 -9.81 -20.48
N ASN A 85 0.15 -8.87 -21.42
CA ASN A 85 -0.88 -7.84 -21.46
C ASN A 85 -2.28 -8.39 -21.65
N LEU A 86 -2.46 -9.35 -22.56
CA LEU A 86 -3.76 -10.01 -22.75
C LEU A 86 -4.23 -10.74 -21.48
N LEU A 87 -3.32 -11.37 -20.72
CA LEU A 87 -3.65 -12.00 -19.45
C LEU A 87 -4.15 -10.99 -18.41
N GLU A 88 -3.51 -9.82 -18.30
CA GLU A 88 -3.96 -8.77 -17.39
C GLU A 88 -5.27 -8.10 -17.86
N MET A 89 -5.47 -7.92 -19.17
CA MET A 89 -6.75 -7.49 -19.73
C MET A 89 -7.88 -8.45 -19.38
N ARG A 90 -7.64 -9.76 -19.56
CA ARG A 90 -8.58 -10.82 -19.18
C ARG A 90 -8.89 -10.76 -17.69
N ARG A 91 -7.87 -10.65 -16.83
CA ARG A 91 -8.03 -10.56 -15.37
C ARG A 91 -8.92 -9.37 -14.98
N GLN A 92 -8.70 -8.20 -15.56
CA GLN A 92 -9.53 -7.02 -15.29
C GLN A 92 -10.97 -7.22 -15.77
N TYR A 93 -11.16 -7.79 -16.97
CA TYR A 93 -12.49 -8.10 -17.51
C TYR A 93 -13.24 -9.10 -16.63
N ASP A 94 -12.64 -10.25 -16.35
CA ASP A 94 -13.24 -11.34 -15.58
C ASP A 94 -13.65 -10.84 -14.18
N ASN A 95 -12.78 -10.07 -13.52
CA ASN A 95 -13.09 -9.50 -12.20
C ASN A 95 -14.26 -8.50 -12.23
N ALA A 96 -14.45 -7.79 -13.35
CA ALA A 96 -15.49 -6.78 -13.51
C ALA A 96 -16.85 -7.39 -13.89
N VAL A 97 -16.88 -8.40 -14.76
CA VAL A 97 -18.15 -9.04 -15.20
C VAL A 97 -18.72 -10.01 -14.17
N LEU A 98 -17.88 -10.50 -13.27
CA LEU A 98 -18.24 -11.58 -12.35
C LEU A 98 -19.26 -11.17 -11.28
N VAL A 99 -19.28 -9.90 -10.89
CA VAL A 99 -20.17 -9.41 -9.83
C VAL A 99 -21.41 -8.75 -10.46
N PRO A 100 -22.63 -9.18 -10.09
CA PRO A 100 -23.85 -8.57 -10.61
C PRO A 100 -23.95 -7.07 -10.28
N GLU A 101 -24.44 -6.28 -11.23
CA GLU A 101 -24.59 -4.82 -11.08
C GLU A 101 -25.36 -4.43 -9.81
N ALA A 102 -26.46 -5.11 -9.51
CA ALA A 102 -27.25 -4.87 -8.30
C ALA A 102 -26.45 -5.08 -6.99
N LEU A 103 -25.52 -6.06 -6.98
CA LEU A 103 -24.65 -6.29 -5.83
C LEU A 103 -23.56 -5.21 -5.73
N VAL A 104 -23.00 -4.77 -6.86
CA VAL A 104 -22.05 -3.64 -6.91
C VAL A 104 -22.69 -2.36 -6.36
N GLU A 105 -23.93 -2.06 -6.77
CA GLU A 105 -24.70 -0.91 -6.28
C GLU A 105 -24.96 -1.04 -4.76
N ALA A 106 -25.46 -2.19 -4.31
CA ALA A 106 -25.76 -2.44 -2.91
C ALA A 106 -24.52 -2.28 -2.02
N LYS A 107 -23.37 -2.81 -2.45
CA LYS A 107 -22.08 -2.66 -1.76
C LYS A 107 -21.66 -1.20 -1.68
N SER A 108 -21.71 -0.49 -2.80
CA SER A 108 -21.31 0.93 -2.86
C SER A 108 -22.15 1.78 -1.90
N LEU A 109 -23.47 1.56 -1.87
CA LEU A 109 -24.39 2.25 -0.98
C LEU A 109 -24.17 1.89 0.49
N ALA A 110 -23.96 0.60 0.80
CA ALA A 110 -23.69 0.16 2.17
C ALA A 110 -22.36 0.71 2.68
N GLY A 111 -21.32 0.67 1.84
CA GLY A 111 -19.99 1.18 2.17
C GLY A 111 -19.99 2.67 2.46
N ALA A 112 -20.58 3.47 1.56
CA ALA A 112 -20.69 4.92 1.73
C ALA A 112 -21.47 5.31 3.00
N ARG A 113 -22.55 4.60 3.33
CA ARG A 113 -23.30 4.83 4.57
C ARG A 113 -22.48 4.50 5.82
N CYS A 114 -21.82 3.35 5.82
CA CYS A 114 -21.00 2.88 6.93
C CYS A 114 -19.81 3.82 7.19
N GLU A 115 -19.09 4.19 6.13
CA GLU A 115 -17.96 5.12 6.18
C GLU A 115 -18.38 6.49 6.70
N HIS A 116 -19.48 7.03 6.18
CA HIS A 116 -20.00 8.32 6.61
C HIS A 116 -20.36 8.33 8.10
N ALA A 117 -21.06 7.28 8.57
CA ALA A 117 -21.43 7.14 9.98
C ALA A 117 -20.19 6.94 10.87
N TRP A 118 -19.21 6.15 10.43
CA TRP A 118 -17.97 5.87 11.14
C TRP A 118 -17.20 7.15 11.53
N ARG A 119 -17.21 8.19 10.68
CA ARG A 119 -16.56 9.48 10.97
C ARG A 119 -17.06 10.15 12.25
N ALA A 120 -18.32 9.94 12.62
CA ALA A 120 -18.89 10.44 13.88
C ALA A 120 -18.85 9.38 14.99
N GLN A 121 -19.06 8.10 14.65
CA GLN A 121 -19.14 7.00 15.60
C GLN A 121 -17.78 6.67 16.24
N ARG A 122 -16.68 6.70 15.47
CA ARG A 122 -15.34 6.46 16.00
C ARG A 122 -14.96 7.50 17.06
N PRO A 123 -15.01 8.83 16.82
CA PRO A 123 -14.75 9.81 17.87
C PRO A 123 -15.71 9.74 19.05
N ALA A 124 -16.91 9.16 18.89
CA ALA A 124 -17.88 8.92 19.95
C ALA A 124 -17.64 7.61 20.72
N ASN A 125 -16.73 6.74 20.27
CA ASN A 125 -16.57 5.38 20.78
C ASN A 125 -17.84 4.53 20.69
N ASP A 126 -18.69 4.81 19.69
CA ASP A 126 -20.00 4.18 19.49
C ASP A 126 -19.86 2.89 18.67
N TRP A 127 -19.50 1.80 19.35
CA TRP A 127 -19.40 0.48 18.73
C TRP A 127 -20.76 -0.06 18.30
N GLU A 128 -21.80 0.09 19.11
CA GLU A 128 -23.13 -0.45 18.80
C GLU A 128 -23.66 0.13 17.49
N GLY A 129 -23.64 1.46 17.35
CA GLY A 129 -24.06 2.13 16.12
C GLY A 129 -23.17 1.78 14.92
N PHE A 130 -21.87 1.57 15.11
CA PHE A 130 -20.98 1.15 14.02
C PHE A 130 -21.22 -0.29 13.59
N SER A 131 -21.42 -1.20 14.55
CA SER A 131 -21.69 -2.61 14.31
C SER A 131 -22.96 -2.81 13.48
N ASP A 132 -24.01 -2.01 13.74
CA ASP A 132 -25.24 -2.01 12.97
C ASP A 132 -25.02 -1.72 11.47
N ASN A 133 -24.16 -0.75 11.16
CA ASN A 133 -23.81 -0.42 9.79
C ASN A 133 -22.89 -1.49 9.16
N LEU A 134 -21.92 -1.98 9.93
CA LEU A 134 -20.91 -2.93 9.47
C LEU A 134 -21.52 -4.30 9.10
N ARG A 135 -22.58 -4.75 9.79
CA ARG A 135 -23.29 -6.01 9.44
C ARG A 135 -23.71 -6.06 7.97
N GLN A 136 -24.25 -4.96 7.45
CA GLN A 136 -24.70 -4.91 6.07
C GLN A 136 -23.52 -4.96 5.09
N VAL A 137 -22.40 -4.31 5.43
CA VAL A 137 -21.17 -4.38 4.63
C VAL A 137 -20.63 -5.80 4.59
N VAL A 138 -20.49 -6.45 5.75
CA VAL A 138 -20.00 -7.85 5.86
C VAL A 138 -20.90 -8.81 5.09
N LYS A 139 -22.23 -8.67 5.21
CA LYS A 139 -23.19 -9.50 4.46
C LYS A 139 -22.93 -9.42 2.96
N LEU A 140 -22.82 -8.21 2.41
CA LEU A 140 -22.63 -8.01 0.97
C LEU A 140 -21.22 -8.41 0.51
N SER A 141 -20.20 -8.20 1.34
CA SER A 141 -18.84 -8.68 1.06
C SER A 141 -18.75 -10.20 1.05
N ARG A 142 -19.47 -10.90 1.95
CA ARG A 142 -19.59 -12.38 1.92
C ARG A 142 -20.29 -12.87 0.65
N GLU A 143 -21.31 -12.15 0.17
CA GLU A 143 -22.01 -12.47 -1.07
C GLU A 143 -21.09 -12.34 -2.30
N GLU A 144 -20.36 -11.24 -2.41
CA GLU A 144 -19.34 -11.08 -3.46
C GLU A 144 -18.26 -12.15 -3.35
N ALA A 145 -17.72 -12.38 -2.15
CA ALA A 145 -16.69 -13.37 -1.91
C ALA A 145 -17.14 -14.76 -2.36
N GLN A 146 -18.41 -15.12 -2.10
CA GLN A 146 -18.99 -16.39 -2.53
C GLN A 146 -19.04 -16.52 -4.06
N ILE A 147 -19.45 -15.47 -4.77
CA ILE A 147 -19.50 -15.46 -6.23
C ILE A 147 -18.09 -15.62 -6.81
N ARG A 148 -17.13 -14.85 -6.29
CA ARG A 148 -15.73 -14.91 -6.72
C ARG A 148 -15.08 -16.25 -6.42
N ALA A 149 -15.31 -16.79 -5.23
CA ALA A 149 -14.81 -18.09 -4.78
C ALA A 149 -15.32 -19.24 -5.67
N GLN A 150 -16.61 -19.23 -6.02
CA GLN A 150 -17.19 -20.24 -6.91
C GLN A 150 -16.56 -20.22 -8.30
N ALA A 151 -16.34 -19.03 -8.86
CA ALA A 151 -15.73 -18.90 -10.18
C ALA A 151 -14.26 -19.32 -10.21
N ALA A 152 -13.51 -19.03 -9.14
CA ALA A 152 -12.09 -19.33 -9.05
C ALA A 152 -11.76 -20.71 -8.43
N GLY A 153 -12.73 -21.37 -7.80
CA GLY A 153 -12.51 -22.64 -7.09
C GLY A 153 -11.62 -22.51 -5.85
N VAL A 154 -11.79 -21.42 -5.08
CA VAL A 154 -10.99 -21.09 -3.88
C VAL A 154 -11.88 -20.75 -2.68
N SER A 155 -11.30 -20.45 -1.52
CA SER A 155 -12.08 -19.99 -0.35
C SER A 155 -12.63 -18.58 -0.56
N ARG A 156 -13.59 -18.15 0.28
CA ARG A 156 -14.16 -16.80 0.17
C ARG A 156 -13.10 -15.75 0.47
N TYR A 157 -12.27 -15.97 1.48
CA TYR A 157 -11.20 -15.03 1.81
C TYR A 157 -10.13 -14.97 0.71
N ASP A 158 -9.70 -16.11 0.15
CA ASP A 158 -8.72 -16.15 -0.94
C ASP A 158 -9.22 -15.36 -2.16
N ALA A 159 -10.52 -15.44 -2.45
CA ALA A 159 -11.12 -14.74 -3.58
C ALA A 159 -11.08 -13.20 -3.42
N LEU A 160 -11.23 -12.69 -2.19
CA LEU A 160 -11.10 -11.26 -1.90
C LEU A 160 -9.63 -10.82 -1.83
N LEU A 161 -8.76 -11.60 -1.20
CA LEU A 161 -7.32 -11.36 -1.14
C LEU A 161 -6.70 -11.21 -2.54
N ASN A 162 -7.13 -12.05 -3.48
CA ASN A 162 -6.65 -12.04 -4.86
C ASN A 162 -6.98 -10.74 -5.63
N LEU A 163 -7.89 -9.89 -5.13
CA LEU A 163 -8.12 -8.55 -5.69
C LEU A 163 -6.91 -7.62 -5.46
N TYR A 164 -6.18 -7.81 -4.36
CA TYR A 164 -5.08 -6.96 -3.92
C TYR A 164 -3.72 -7.61 -4.15
N GLU A 165 -3.62 -8.93 -3.92
CA GLU A 165 -2.40 -9.71 -4.07
C GLU A 165 -2.62 -10.95 -4.96
N PRO A 166 -2.59 -10.79 -6.31
CA PRO A 166 -2.88 -11.87 -7.23
C PRO A 166 -1.98 -13.09 -7.04
N GLY A 167 -2.60 -14.24 -6.81
CA GLY A 167 -1.90 -15.52 -6.59
C GLY A 167 -1.59 -15.85 -5.13
N MET A 168 -1.73 -14.91 -4.19
CA MET A 168 -1.58 -15.19 -2.76
C MET A 168 -2.81 -15.91 -2.20
N ARG A 169 -2.59 -16.84 -1.26
CA ARG A 169 -3.65 -17.59 -0.57
C ARG A 169 -3.52 -17.47 0.94
N SER A 170 -4.64 -17.62 1.64
CA SER A 170 -4.69 -17.70 3.10
C SER A 170 -3.82 -18.82 3.66
N SER A 171 -3.66 -19.94 2.94
CA SER A 171 -2.72 -21.01 3.34
C SER A 171 -1.26 -20.55 3.38
N ASP A 172 -0.86 -19.66 2.47
CA ASP A 172 0.48 -19.08 2.46
C ASP A 172 0.63 -18.03 3.57
N LEU A 173 -0.39 -17.17 3.75
CA LEU A 173 -0.44 -16.22 4.86
C LEU A 173 -0.39 -16.92 6.22
N ASP A 174 -1.08 -18.03 6.39
CA ASP A 174 -1.05 -18.82 7.63
C ASP A 174 0.33 -19.35 7.95
N ARG A 175 1.07 -19.80 6.93
CA ARG A 175 2.45 -20.24 7.10
C ARG A 175 3.35 -19.05 7.43
N ILE A 176 3.23 -17.95 6.69
CA ILE A 176 4.07 -16.75 6.82
C ILE A 176 3.83 -16.05 8.17
N PHE A 177 2.59 -15.73 8.49
CA PHE A 177 2.23 -15.08 9.75
C PHE A 177 2.29 -16.05 10.93
N GLY A 178 2.05 -17.35 10.69
CA GLY A 178 2.30 -18.40 11.67
C GLY A 178 3.74 -18.39 12.15
N ASP A 179 4.72 -18.33 11.24
CA ASP A 179 6.14 -18.18 11.60
C ASP A 179 6.39 -16.90 12.40
N LEU A 180 5.92 -15.74 11.93
CA LEU A 180 6.11 -14.46 12.64
C LEU A 180 5.62 -14.50 14.08
N LYS A 181 4.45 -15.10 14.33
CA LYS A 181 3.89 -15.23 15.68
C LYS A 181 4.78 -16.05 16.63
N THR A 182 5.69 -16.89 16.12
CA THR A 182 6.60 -17.68 16.97
C THR A 182 7.75 -16.88 17.57
N TRP A 183 8.13 -15.75 16.96
CA TRP A 183 9.32 -15.00 17.35
C TRP A 183 9.10 -13.49 17.52
N LEU A 184 8.13 -12.89 16.84
CA LEU A 184 7.90 -11.45 16.84
C LEU A 184 7.57 -10.89 18.23
N PRO A 185 6.69 -11.51 19.06
CA PRO A 185 6.40 -10.99 20.39
C PRO A 185 7.63 -10.98 21.31
N ASP A 186 8.47 -12.02 21.25
CA ASP A 186 9.72 -12.10 22.04
C ASP A 186 10.76 -11.09 21.54
N LEU A 187 10.91 -10.92 20.22
CA LEU A 187 11.76 -9.88 19.64
C LEU A 187 11.33 -8.49 20.13
N LEU A 188 10.04 -8.19 20.05
CA LEU A 188 9.49 -6.90 20.47
C LEU A 188 9.80 -6.61 21.95
N GLN A 189 9.59 -7.59 22.83
CA GLN A 189 9.91 -7.46 24.26
C GLN A 189 11.40 -7.20 24.50
N LYS A 190 12.29 -7.94 23.83
CA LYS A 190 13.74 -7.76 23.94
C LYS A 190 14.18 -6.37 23.48
N VAL A 191 13.67 -5.91 22.34
CA VAL A 191 13.98 -4.58 21.78
C VAL A 191 13.53 -3.48 22.74
N VAL A 192 12.28 -3.55 23.23
CA VAL A 192 11.76 -2.57 24.18
C VAL A 192 12.60 -2.55 25.46
N ALA A 193 12.91 -3.71 26.03
CA ALA A 193 13.71 -3.80 27.26
C ALA A 193 15.13 -3.24 27.08
N LYS A 194 15.77 -3.49 25.93
CA LYS A 194 17.07 -2.89 25.58
C LYS A 194 16.97 -1.37 25.48
N GLN A 195 16.01 -0.88 24.69
CA GLN A 195 15.86 0.55 24.40
C GLN A 195 15.40 1.38 25.61
N GLN A 196 14.75 0.78 26.62
CA GLN A 196 14.41 1.46 27.88
C GLN A 196 15.64 2.02 28.60
N GLN A 197 16.82 1.41 28.41
CA GLN A 197 18.07 1.85 29.02
C GLN A 197 18.79 2.93 28.19
N GLU A 198 18.27 3.26 27.01
CA GLU A 198 18.89 4.18 26.05
C GLU A 198 18.09 5.48 25.97
N PRO A 199 18.56 6.59 26.59
CA PRO A 199 17.86 7.87 26.53
C PRO A 199 17.64 8.34 25.09
N CYS A 200 16.41 8.81 24.79
CA CYS A 200 16.09 9.44 23.51
C CYS A 200 15.69 10.89 23.75
N LEU A 201 16.45 11.82 23.20
CA LEU A 201 16.05 13.22 23.15
C LEU A 201 15.11 13.43 21.97
N ILE A 202 14.01 14.14 22.22
CA ILE A 202 13.04 14.51 21.18
C ILE A 202 13.37 15.93 20.69
N PRO A 203 13.50 16.16 19.38
CA PRO A 203 13.71 17.49 18.82
C PRO A 203 12.61 18.46 19.28
N GLN A 204 13.01 19.63 19.76
CA GLN A 204 12.08 20.66 20.20
C GLN A 204 11.82 21.63 19.06
N GLY A 205 10.54 21.87 18.77
CA GLY A 205 10.08 22.84 17.77
C GLY A 205 10.11 24.29 18.27
N PRO A 206 9.43 25.21 17.57
CA PRO A 206 8.50 24.95 16.48
C PRO A 206 9.20 24.51 15.18
N PHE A 207 8.55 23.64 14.42
CA PHE A 207 8.97 23.24 13.08
C PHE A 207 8.03 23.88 12.05
N ASP A 208 8.40 25.06 11.58
CA ASP A 208 7.63 25.82 10.58
C ASP A 208 7.30 24.96 9.34
N VAL A 209 6.05 25.04 8.87
CA VAL A 209 5.51 24.20 7.79
C VAL A 209 6.22 24.45 6.46
N ASP A 210 6.51 25.70 6.11
CA ASP A 210 7.21 26.03 4.86
C ASP A 210 8.65 25.50 4.88
N THR A 211 9.27 25.48 6.06
CA THR A 211 10.61 24.92 6.28
C THR A 211 10.60 23.39 6.18
N GLN A 212 9.60 22.72 6.75
CA GLN A 212 9.37 21.29 6.52
C GLN A 212 9.14 20.99 5.03
N ARG A 213 8.36 21.81 4.32
CA ARG A 213 8.13 21.65 2.88
C ARG A 213 9.43 21.74 2.08
N LYS A 214 10.32 22.69 2.38
CA LYS A 214 11.64 22.81 1.73
C LYS A 214 12.53 21.59 1.98
N LEU A 215 12.50 21.05 3.20
CA LEU A 215 13.19 19.80 3.54
C LEU A 215 12.61 18.63 2.72
N SER A 216 11.30 18.46 2.71
CA SER A 216 10.60 17.42 1.94
C SER A 216 10.99 17.46 0.47
N LEU A 217 10.95 18.63 -0.18
CA LEU A 217 11.34 18.78 -1.59
C LEU A 217 12.81 18.40 -1.84
N SER A 218 13.70 18.75 -0.91
CA SER A 218 15.12 18.44 -0.99
C SER A 218 15.38 16.94 -0.86
N VAL A 219 14.67 16.27 0.05
CA VAL A 219 14.73 14.82 0.26
C VAL A 219 14.12 14.06 -0.92
N MET A 220 12.98 14.50 -1.44
CA MET A 220 12.39 13.93 -2.67
C MET A 220 13.35 13.99 -3.85
N LYS A 221 14.04 15.13 -4.03
CA LYS A 221 15.06 15.28 -5.08
C LYS A 221 16.25 14.34 -4.88
N LEU A 222 16.74 14.19 -3.64
CA LEU A 222 17.79 13.23 -3.30
C LEU A 222 17.35 11.79 -3.61
N LEU A 223 16.09 11.46 -3.32
CA LEU A 223 15.44 10.20 -3.64
C LEU A 223 15.04 10.06 -5.11
N GLY A 224 15.45 11.01 -5.97
CA GLY A 224 15.28 10.99 -7.42
C GLY A 224 13.84 11.07 -7.92
N PHE A 225 12.93 11.67 -7.15
CA PHE A 225 11.59 12.00 -7.63
C PHE A 225 11.67 12.97 -8.81
N ASP A 226 10.94 12.67 -9.89
CA ASP A 226 10.86 13.54 -11.06
C ASP A 226 9.76 14.59 -10.87
N PHE A 227 10.15 15.85 -10.70
CA PHE A 227 9.22 16.97 -10.52
C PHE A 227 8.65 17.52 -11.84
N ASP A 228 9.17 17.12 -13.00
CA ASP A 228 8.55 17.44 -14.29
C ASP A 228 7.35 16.51 -14.56
N GLY A 229 7.39 15.29 -14.00
CA GLY A 229 6.33 14.28 -14.06
C GLY A 229 5.60 14.06 -12.73
N GLY A 230 5.59 15.04 -11.82
CA GLY A 230 4.92 14.89 -10.53
C GLY A 230 5.00 16.08 -9.58
N ARG A 231 4.30 15.98 -8.45
CA ARG A 231 4.26 17.04 -7.43
C ARG A 231 3.89 16.54 -6.04
N VAL A 232 4.08 17.42 -5.04
CA VAL A 232 3.67 17.21 -3.65
C VAL A 232 2.77 18.32 -3.15
N ASP A 233 1.66 17.94 -2.50
CA ASP A 233 0.67 18.84 -1.91
C ASP A 233 0.25 18.38 -0.51
N VAL A 234 -0.71 19.06 0.13
CA VAL A 234 -1.15 18.77 1.50
C VAL A 234 -2.56 18.17 1.49
N SER A 235 -2.77 17.13 2.30
CA SER A 235 -4.08 16.48 2.48
C SER A 235 -4.27 16.06 3.96
N ALA A 236 -5.48 15.60 4.31
CA ALA A 236 -5.75 15.08 5.65
C ALA A 236 -5.07 13.72 5.92
N HIS A 237 -4.95 12.90 4.87
CA HIS A 237 -4.34 11.57 4.90
C HIS A 237 -3.34 11.48 3.72
N PRO A 238 -2.04 11.32 3.98
CA PRO A 238 -1.04 11.14 2.93
C PRO A 238 -1.39 9.98 2.00
N PHE A 239 -1.12 10.16 0.71
CA PHE A 239 -1.26 9.14 -0.32
C PHE A 239 -0.45 9.51 -1.57
N CYS A 240 -0.19 8.51 -2.41
CA CYS A 240 0.35 8.62 -3.76
C CYS A 240 -0.74 8.28 -4.77
N GLY A 241 -0.96 9.16 -5.75
CA GLY A 241 -1.96 8.95 -6.80
C GLY A 241 -1.57 9.61 -8.12
N GLY A 242 -2.56 9.78 -9.00
CA GLY A 242 -2.33 10.28 -10.35
C GLY A 242 -2.08 9.14 -11.34
N VAL A 243 -1.21 9.38 -12.33
CA VAL A 243 -0.79 8.41 -13.34
C VAL A 243 0.74 8.46 -13.51
N PRO A 244 1.39 7.46 -14.12
CA PRO A 244 2.86 7.42 -14.25
C PRO A 244 3.51 8.67 -14.85
N GLU A 245 2.80 9.42 -15.69
CA GLU A 245 3.23 10.68 -16.30
C GLU A 245 2.96 11.94 -15.44
N ASP A 246 2.09 11.85 -14.43
CA ASP A 246 1.69 12.92 -13.52
C ASP A 246 1.39 12.31 -12.14
N VAL A 247 2.47 11.96 -11.43
CA VAL A 247 2.37 11.32 -10.10
C VAL A 247 2.27 12.40 -9.03
N ARG A 248 1.20 12.35 -8.24
CA ARG A 248 0.92 13.36 -7.21
C ARG A 248 0.88 12.70 -5.85
N ILE A 249 1.80 13.10 -4.99
CA ILE A 249 1.83 12.66 -3.60
C ILE A 249 1.29 13.76 -2.69
N THR A 250 0.82 13.36 -1.52
CA THR A 250 0.38 14.30 -0.49
C THR A 250 1.04 13.99 0.85
N THR A 251 1.13 15.00 1.71
CA THR A 251 1.61 14.85 3.08
C THR A 251 0.81 15.70 4.04
N ARG A 252 1.08 15.56 5.34
CA ARG A 252 0.48 16.36 6.41
C ARG A 252 1.57 16.81 7.38
N TYR A 253 1.76 18.12 7.47
CA TYR A 253 2.75 18.71 8.37
C TYR A 253 2.18 18.94 9.77
N ASN A 254 3.07 19.00 10.76
CA ASN A 254 2.77 19.25 12.16
C ASN A 254 3.82 20.22 12.71
N GLU A 255 3.43 21.33 13.33
CA GLU A 255 4.43 22.29 13.85
C GLU A 255 5.16 21.78 15.11
N LYS A 256 4.65 20.70 15.74
CA LYS A 256 5.22 20.12 16.97
C LYS A 256 6.34 19.12 16.70
N GLU A 257 6.35 18.48 15.54
CA GLU A 257 7.38 17.52 15.12
C GLU A 257 7.44 17.44 13.60
N PHE A 258 8.60 17.09 13.03
CA PHE A 258 8.79 17.03 11.58
C PHE A 258 8.99 15.60 11.03
N LEU A 259 9.26 14.62 11.91
CA LEU A 259 9.69 13.29 11.48
C LEU A 259 8.56 12.52 10.80
N THR A 260 7.33 12.66 11.28
CA THR A 260 6.16 11.98 10.70
C THR A 260 5.93 12.45 9.27
N ALA A 261 5.94 13.77 9.05
CA ALA A 261 5.77 14.35 7.72
C ALA A 261 6.94 14.01 6.78
N LEU A 262 8.17 14.01 7.30
CA LEU A 262 9.37 13.63 6.55
C LEU A 262 9.33 12.16 6.12
N LEU A 263 9.13 11.22 7.04
CA LEU A 263 9.13 9.79 6.71
C LEU A 263 7.89 9.41 5.89
N GLY A 264 6.75 10.06 6.11
CA GLY A 264 5.61 9.99 5.20
C GLY A 264 5.95 10.45 3.78
N ILE A 265 6.73 11.54 3.61
CA ILE A 265 7.19 11.94 2.26
C ILE A 265 8.06 10.88 1.62
N VAL A 266 8.94 10.25 2.40
CA VAL A 266 9.84 9.20 1.90
C VAL A 266 9.02 7.98 1.47
N HIS A 267 8.04 7.58 2.28
CA HIS A 267 7.11 6.51 1.99
C HIS A 267 6.38 6.74 0.66
N GLU A 268 5.70 7.88 0.53
CA GLU A 268 4.97 8.22 -0.69
C GLU A 268 5.89 8.43 -1.89
N THR A 269 7.13 8.88 -1.66
CA THR A 269 8.15 8.94 -2.72
C THR A 269 8.53 7.56 -3.22
N GLY A 270 8.61 6.55 -2.36
CA GLY A 270 8.88 5.17 -2.78
C GLY A 270 7.78 4.60 -3.68
N HIS A 271 6.51 4.84 -3.33
CA HIS A 271 5.38 4.57 -4.22
C HIS A 271 5.51 5.31 -5.55
N ALA A 272 5.74 6.63 -5.49
CA ALA A 272 5.85 7.44 -6.70
C ALA A 272 7.02 7.03 -7.60
N ARG A 273 8.14 6.60 -7.01
CA ARG A 273 9.29 6.11 -7.78
C ARG A 273 8.96 4.82 -8.53
N TYR A 274 8.12 3.95 -7.98
CA TYR A 274 7.63 2.81 -8.74
C TYR A 274 6.80 3.29 -9.94
N GLU A 275 5.79 4.13 -9.70
CA GLU A 275 4.88 4.63 -10.72
C GLU A 275 5.59 5.41 -11.84
N GLN A 276 6.48 6.34 -11.49
CA GLN A 276 7.25 7.15 -12.46
C GLN A 276 8.19 6.32 -13.35
N ASN A 277 8.44 5.07 -12.99
CA ASN A 277 9.40 4.21 -13.66
C ASN A 277 8.78 2.93 -14.25
N LEU A 278 7.46 2.84 -14.26
CA LEU A 278 6.69 1.84 -15.04
C LEU A 278 7.04 1.93 -16.54
N PRO A 279 6.91 0.83 -17.32
CA PRO A 279 7.40 0.75 -18.70
C PRO A 279 6.68 1.75 -19.63
N ARG A 280 7.37 2.84 -19.97
CA ARG A 280 6.82 4.02 -20.66
C ARG A 280 6.16 3.67 -22.00
N GLU A 281 6.72 2.72 -22.75
CA GLU A 281 6.17 2.30 -24.04
C GLU A 281 4.85 1.50 -23.95
N TRP A 282 4.46 1.08 -22.73
CA TRP A 282 3.25 0.32 -22.45
C TRP A 282 2.20 1.08 -21.64
N LEU A 283 2.42 2.36 -21.35
CA LEU A 283 1.45 3.15 -20.56
C LEU A 283 0.06 3.15 -21.20
N GLY A 284 -0.94 3.06 -20.35
CA GLY A 284 -2.33 2.84 -20.73
C GLY A 284 -2.71 1.39 -21.04
N GLN A 285 -1.80 0.44 -20.86
CA GLN A 285 -2.07 -0.99 -20.94
C GLN A 285 -2.02 -1.65 -19.55
N PRO A 286 -2.86 -2.66 -19.25
CA PRO A 286 -2.84 -3.38 -17.97
C PRO A 286 -1.48 -3.95 -17.56
N VAL A 287 -0.67 -4.44 -18.51
CA VAL A 287 0.67 -4.96 -18.21
C VAL A 287 1.61 -3.93 -17.58
N ALA A 288 1.39 -2.65 -17.84
CA ALA A 288 2.21 -1.55 -17.35
C ALA A 288 1.76 -1.02 -15.98
N GLN A 289 0.74 -1.61 -15.35
CA GLN A 289 0.31 -1.25 -14.00
C GLN A 289 1.18 -1.93 -12.94
N ALA A 290 1.26 -1.34 -11.75
CA ALA A 290 1.90 -1.97 -10.60
C ALA A 290 1.35 -3.38 -10.34
N ARG A 291 2.24 -4.32 -10.00
CA ARG A 291 1.91 -5.76 -9.93
C ARG A 291 0.79 -6.08 -8.93
N SER A 292 0.91 -5.55 -7.72
CA SER A 292 0.01 -5.82 -6.60
C SER A 292 0.17 -4.76 -5.52
N THR A 293 -0.78 -4.72 -4.58
CA THR A 293 -0.70 -3.81 -3.44
C THR A 293 0.54 -4.10 -2.58
N ALA A 294 0.92 -5.37 -2.35
CA ALA A 294 2.11 -5.67 -1.55
C ALA A 294 3.41 -5.31 -2.29
N ILE A 295 3.49 -5.51 -3.61
CA ILE A 295 4.67 -5.06 -4.36
C ILE A 295 4.75 -3.55 -4.37
N HIS A 296 3.64 -2.84 -4.49
CA HIS A 296 3.63 -1.37 -4.43
C HIS A 296 4.04 -0.85 -3.03
N GLU A 297 3.53 -1.46 -1.96
CA GLU A 297 3.94 -1.20 -0.57
C GLU A 297 5.38 -1.58 -0.29
N SER A 298 5.90 -2.62 -0.95
CA SER A 298 7.31 -2.96 -0.79
C SER A 298 8.22 -1.84 -1.30
N GLN A 299 7.78 -1.03 -2.27
CA GLN A 299 8.57 0.10 -2.75
C GLN A 299 8.53 1.28 -1.78
N SER A 300 7.38 1.59 -1.18
CA SER A 300 7.31 2.62 -0.14
C SER A 300 8.13 2.24 1.10
N LEU A 301 8.00 1.00 1.58
CA LEU A 301 8.76 0.50 2.73
C LEU A 301 10.25 0.24 2.41
N PHE A 302 10.62 -0.02 1.16
CA PHE A 302 12.02 -0.04 0.75
C PHE A 302 12.65 1.35 0.95
N PHE A 303 11.93 2.41 0.58
CA PHE A 303 12.42 3.78 0.75
C PHE A 303 12.36 4.22 2.21
N GLU A 304 11.23 4.05 2.89
CA GLU A 304 11.06 4.50 4.27
C GLU A 304 11.86 3.64 5.25
N MET A 305 11.62 2.33 5.26
CA MET A 305 12.14 1.44 6.27
C MET A 305 13.54 0.96 5.93
N GLN A 306 13.77 0.42 4.73
CA GLN A 306 15.06 -0.18 4.40
C GLN A 306 16.16 0.88 4.20
N LEU A 307 15.86 1.92 3.43
CA LEU A 307 16.79 3.01 3.16
C LEU A 307 16.76 4.09 4.25
N ALA A 308 15.65 4.80 4.45
CA ALA A 308 15.67 6.05 5.20
C ALA A 308 15.85 5.91 6.71
N ARG A 309 15.35 4.82 7.30
CA ARG A 309 15.64 4.48 8.71
C ARG A 309 16.97 3.73 8.89
N GLY A 310 17.70 3.46 7.82
CA GLY A 310 19.04 2.86 7.86
C GLY A 310 20.09 3.88 8.34
N SER A 311 21.01 3.45 9.20
CA SER A 311 22.02 4.32 9.82
C SER A 311 22.91 5.04 8.79
N ASP A 312 23.22 4.39 7.66
CA ASP A 312 24.04 5.00 6.59
C ASP A 312 23.32 6.19 5.94
N PHE A 313 22.02 6.08 5.69
CA PHE A 313 21.26 7.17 5.07
C PHE A 313 20.82 8.23 6.07
N LEU A 314 20.60 7.89 7.34
CA LEU A 314 20.32 8.88 8.39
C LEU A 314 21.48 9.88 8.55
N LYS A 315 22.73 9.46 8.29
CA LYS A 315 23.90 10.36 8.23
C LYS A 315 23.85 11.35 7.06
N VAL A 316 23.15 11.00 5.98
CA VAL A 316 22.91 11.88 4.82
C VAL A 316 21.72 12.81 5.07
N LEU A 317 20.65 12.31 5.70
CA LEU A 317 19.46 13.11 6.03
C LEU A 317 19.73 14.15 7.13
N ARG A 318 20.52 13.78 8.14
CA ARG A 318 20.79 14.64 9.30
C ARG A 318 21.30 16.04 8.91
N PRO A 319 22.33 16.21 8.05
CA PRO A 319 22.77 17.53 7.60
C PRO A 319 21.67 18.35 6.91
N LEU A 320 20.79 17.73 6.12
CA LEU A 320 19.68 18.43 5.48
C LEU A 320 18.67 18.96 6.53
N ILE A 321 18.42 18.19 7.57
CA ILE A 321 17.54 18.56 8.69
C ILE A 321 18.17 19.69 9.52
N VAL A 322 19.44 19.54 9.91
CA VAL A 322 20.18 20.54 10.68
C VAL A 322 20.30 21.87 9.91
N ASN A 323 20.49 21.83 8.60
CA ASN A 323 20.53 23.04 7.77
C ASN A 323 19.20 23.82 7.78
N GLN A 324 18.06 23.14 7.96
CA GLN A 324 16.75 23.77 7.95
C GLN A 324 16.28 24.22 9.34
N PHE A 325 16.58 23.44 10.38
CA PHE A 325 16.06 23.68 11.74
C PHE A 325 17.12 24.11 12.77
N GLY A 326 18.39 24.12 12.39
CA GLY A 326 19.51 24.38 13.29
C GLY A 326 19.93 23.13 14.08
N GLU A 327 21.17 23.14 14.57
CA GLU A 327 21.72 22.08 15.40
C GLU A 327 21.11 22.11 16.81
N GLN A 328 20.80 20.94 17.36
CA GLN A 328 20.35 20.77 18.74
C GLN A 328 20.77 19.39 19.27
N PRO A 329 20.88 19.16 20.59
CA PRO A 329 21.31 17.87 21.14
C PRO A 329 20.47 16.68 20.66
N ALA A 330 19.18 16.90 20.40
CA ALA A 330 18.28 15.86 19.88
C ALA A 330 18.58 15.46 18.42
N LEU A 331 19.31 16.28 17.67
CA LEU A 331 19.75 16.00 16.30
C LEU A 331 21.19 15.52 16.23
N GLU A 332 21.90 15.31 17.35
CA GLU A 332 23.19 14.61 17.34
C GLU A 332 23.05 13.21 16.72
N GLU A 333 24.04 12.78 15.94
CA GLU A 333 23.94 11.59 15.07
C GLU A 333 23.45 10.34 15.82
N SER A 334 24.04 10.02 16.97
CA SER A 334 23.68 8.83 17.75
C SER A 334 22.27 8.92 18.34
N ASN A 335 21.81 10.11 18.73
CA ASN A 335 20.44 10.32 19.19
C ASN A 335 19.44 10.27 18.03
N PHE A 336 19.78 10.89 16.89
CA PHE A 336 18.94 10.91 15.71
C PHE A 336 18.70 9.50 15.15
N ILE A 337 19.72 8.63 15.17
CA ILE A 337 19.56 7.21 14.82
C ILE A 337 18.60 6.52 15.80
N ARG A 338 18.84 6.65 17.12
CA ARG A 338 17.97 6.07 18.16
C ARG A 338 16.53 6.58 18.10
N LEU A 339 16.33 7.83 17.67
CA LEU A 339 15.01 8.43 17.50
C LEU A 339 14.23 7.80 16.34
N ASN A 340 14.89 7.62 15.18
CA ASN A 340 14.26 7.02 14.00
C ASN A 340 14.04 5.49 14.13
N GLN A 341 14.76 4.86 15.06
CA GLN A 341 14.69 3.42 15.34
C GLN A 341 14.07 3.13 16.71
N ARG A 342 13.33 4.09 17.29
CA ARG A 342 12.64 3.89 18.57
C ARG A 342 11.45 2.96 18.38
N VAL A 343 11.37 1.92 19.21
CA VAL A 343 10.27 0.96 19.24
C VAL A 343 9.42 1.24 20.47
N LYS A 344 8.12 1.41 20.25
CA LYS A 344 7.14 1.68 21.30
C LYS A 344 5.78 1.11 20.88
N PRO A 345 5.41 -0.08 21.38
CA PRO A 345 4.09 -0.64 21.16
C PRO A 345 3.00 0.37 21.51
N GLY A 346 2.02 0.51 20.61
CA GLY A 346 0.89 1.40 20.76
C GLY A 346 -0.38 0.77 20.20
N LEU A 347 -1.53 1.43 20.41
CA LEU A 347 -2.83 0.92 19.95
C LEU A 347 -3.06 1.13 18.45
N ILE A 348 -2.43 2.16 17.87
CA ILE A 348 -2.77 2.69 16.54
C ILE A 348 -1.78 2.14 15.50
N ARG A 349 -2.29 1.36 14.54
CA ARG A 349 -1.51 0.73 13.47
C ARG A 349 -0.73 1.75 12.63
N VAL A 350 -1.38 2.85 12.24
CA VAL A 350 -0.74 3.87 11.38
C VAL A 350 0.40 4.62 12.07
N ASP A 351 0.49 4.55 13.40
CA ASP A 351 1.55 5.15 14.20
C ASP A 351 2.55 4.10 14.73
N ALA A 352 2.35 2.82 14.39
CA ALA A 352 3.17 1.73 14.91
C ALA A 352 4.59 1.75 14.31
N ASP A 353 5.58 1.42 15.14
CA ASP A 353 6.96 1.27 14.70
C ASP A 353 7.16 0.00 13.86
N GLU A 354 8.31 -0.09 13.18
CA GLU A 354 8.61 -1.20 12.24
C GLU A 354 8.50 -2.60 12.87
N VAL A 355 8.80 -2.75 14.17
CA VAL A 355 8.78 -4.04 14.87
C VAL A 355 7.37 -4.40 15.32
N SER A 356 6.60 -3.44 15.83
CA SER A 356 5.23 -3.69 16.32
C SER A 356 4.18 -3.72 15.20
N TYR A 357 4.42 -3.03 14.08
CA TYR A 357 3.48 -2.90 12.97
C TYR A 357 2.92 -4.23 12.43
N PRO A 358 3.73 -5.30 12.19
CA PRO A 358 3.21 -6.56 11.66
C PRO A 358 2.17 -7.23 12.55
N ALA A 359 2.26 -7.06 13.88
CA ALA A 359 1.27 -7.62 14.80
C ALA A 359 -0.13 -7.01 14.58
N HIS A 360 -0.20 -5.72 14.27
CA HIS A 360 -1.46 -5.05 13.93
C HIS A 360 -2.08 -5.58 12.63
N VAL A 361 -1.26 -5.99 11.67
CA VAL A 361 -1.75 -6.57 10.40
C VAL A 361 -2.23 -8.00 10.62
N ILE A 362 -1.45 -8.81 11.36
CA ILE A 362 -1.79 -10.21 11.62
C ILE A 362 -3.13 -10.33 12.35
N LEU A 363 -3.40 -9.49 13.36
CA LEU A 363 -4.68 -9.55 14.06
C LEU A 363 -5.86 -9.23 13.14
N ARG A 364 -5.69 -8.28 12.20
CA ARG A 364 -6.73 -7.92 11.23
C ARG A 364 -6.97 -9.06 10.27
N TYR A 365 -5.91 -9.63 9.68
CA TYR A 365 -6.00 -10.81 8.83
C TYR A 365 -6.80 -11.94 9.49
N GLU A 366 -6.48 -12.28 10.74
CA GLU A 366 -7.13 -13.37 11.46
C GLU A 366 -8.63 -13.10 11.70
N ILE A 367 -8.99 -11.85 12.04
CA ILE A 367 -10.38 -11.43 12.22
C ILE A 367 -11.12 -11.42 10.88
N GLU A 368 -10.53 -10.83 9.84
CA GLU A 368 -11.16 -10.76 8.51
C GLU A 368 -11.42 -12.14 7.94
N ARG A 369 -10.47 -13.07 8.05
CA ARG A 369 -10.64 -14.42 7.54
C ARG A 369 -11.79 -15.13 8.23
N ALA A 370 -11.80 -15.14 9.56
CA ALA A 370 -12.89 -15.75 10.33
C ALA A 370 -14.25 -15.10 9.99
N LEU A 371 -14.26 -13.78 9.83
CA LEU A 371 -15.48 -13.02 9.50
C LEU A 371 -15.97 -13.36 8.09
N ILE A 372 -15.12 -13.35 7.07
CA ILE A 372 -15.51 -13.65 5.68
C ILE A 372 -15.89 -15.13 5.53
N GLU A 373 -15.25 -16.03 6.26
CA GLU A 373 -15.60 -17.46 6.28
C GLU A 373 -16.80 -17.80 7.17
N GLY A 374 -17.41 -16.83 7.85
CA GLY A 374 -18.62 -17.08 8.65
C GLY A 374 -18.37 -17.87 9.93
N GLU A 375 -17.14 -17.86 10.43
CA GLU A 375 -16.74 -18.48 11.70
C GLU A 375 -17.06 -17.59 12.90
N ILE A 376 -17.15 -16.27 12.66
CA ILE A 376 -17.51 -15.24 13.64
C ILE A 376 -18.49 -14.24 13.02
N GLU A 377 -19.16 -13.45 13.86
CA GLU A 377 -20.02 -12.34 13.45
C GLU A 377 -19.42 -10.98 13.86
N VAL A 378 -20.05 -9.89 13.42
CA VAL A 378 -19.57 -8.52 13.69
C VAL A 378 -19.43 -8.27 15.18
N GLU A 379 -20.36 -8.78 15.99
CA GLU A 379 -20.41 -8.64 17.44
C GLU A 379 -19.18 -9.22 18.15
N ASP A 380 -18.53 -10.22 17.55
CA ASP A 380 -17.37 -10.90 18.14
C ASP A 380 -16.07 -10.09 17.99
N ILE A 381 -16.06 -9.11 17.07
CA ILE A 381 -14.85 -8.35 16.70
C ILE A 381 -14.18 -7.69 17.91
N PRO A 382 -14.85 -6.98 18.83
CA PRO A 382 -14.16 -6.29 19.92
C PRO A 382 -13.46 -7.23 20.88
N ALA A 383 -14.07 -8.38 21.20
CA ALA A 383 -13.48 -9.37 22.09
C ALA A 383 -12.23 -10.00 21.46
N LEU A 384 -12.32 -10.41 20.19
CA LEU A 384 -11.20 -10.99 19.44
C LEU A 384 -10.08 -9.98 19.20
N TRP A 385 -10.44 -8.71 18.94
CA TRP A 385 -9.48 -7.63 18.82
C TRP A 385 -8.67 -7.48 20.09
N ASN A 386 -9.34 -7.44 21.24
CA ASN A 386 -8.68 -7.31 22.53
C ASN A 386 -7.78 -8.50 22.85
N GLU A 387 -8.27 -9.72 22.64
CA GLU A 387 -7.48 -10.94 22.84
C GLU A 387 -6.17 -10.90 22.05
N LYS A 388 -6.26 -10.53 20.76
CA LYS A 388 -5.10 -10.49 19.86
C LYS A 388 -4.17 -9.31 20.16
N MET A 389 -4.69 -8.13 20.48
CA MET A 389 -3.89 -6.99 20.94
C MET A 389 -3.10 -7.33 22.20
N HIS A 390 -3.74 -8.00 23.16
CA HIS A 390 -3.08 -8.44 24.39
C HIS A 390 -2.02 -9.51 24.08
N SER A 391 -2.36 -10.53 23.28
CA SER A 391 -1.43 -11.62 22.96
C SER A 391 -0.20 -11.19 22.16
N TYR A 392 -0.34 -10.24 21.24
CA TYR A 392 0.74 -9.87 20.33
C TYR A 392 1.52 -8.63 20.77
N LEU A 393 0.85 -7.68 21.44
CA LEU A 393 1.43 -6.39 21.80
C LEU A 393 1.42 -6.12 23.31
N GLY A 394 0.74 -6.94 24.11
CA GLY A 394 0.59 -6.71 25.55
C GLY A 394 -0.29 -5.50 25.88
N LEU A 395 -1.22 -5.14 24.99
CA LEU A 395 -2.07 -3.94 25.10
C LEU A 395 -3.54 -4.32 25.29
N ASP A 396 -4.25 -3.52 26.08
CA ASP A 396 -5.69 -3.66 26.36
C ASP A 396 -6.49 -2.65 25.53
N THR A 397 -7.63 -3.10 25.01
CA THR A 397 -8.59 -2.30 24.22
C THR A 397 -10.02 -2.41 24.75
N VAL A 398 -10.25 -3.07 25.88
CA VAL A 398 -11.58 -3.21 26.48
C VAL A 398 -12.19 -1.83 26.74
N GLY A 399 -13.34 -1.57 26.08
CA GLY A 399 -14.05 -0.30 26.18
C GLY A 399 -13.44 0.87 25.40
N ASP A 400 -12.29 0.69 24.73
CA ASP A 400 -11.67 1.68 23.85
C ASP A 400 -11.76 1.23 22.38
N TYR A 401 -12.97 1.22 21.83
CA TYR A 401 -13.24 0.81 20.44
C TYR A 401 -12.67 1.79 19.42
N ARG A 402 -12.64 3.10 19.74
CA ARG A 402 -12.10 4.16 18.87
C ARG A 402 -10.63 3.95 18.50
N ASN A 403 -9.84 3.42 19.43
CA ASN A 403 -8.44 3.07 19.27
C ASN A 403 -8.22 1.56 19.15
N GLY A 404 -9.27 0.77 19.39
CA GLY A 404 -9.35 -0.66 19.10
C GLY A 404 -9.87 -0.92 17.69
N CYS A 405 -10.92 -1.72 17.58
CA CYS A 405 -11.46 -2.25 16.32
C CYS A 405 -12.02 -1.21 15.34
N MET A 406 -12.34 0.01 15.77
CA MET A 406 -12.84 1.07 14.91
C MET A 406 -11.73 1.98 14.36
N GLN A 407 -10.46 1.71 14.68
CA GLN A 407 -9.38 2.66 14.38
C GLN A 407 -9.11 2.86 12.87
N ASP A 408 -9.42 1.86 12.05
CA ASP A 408 -9.17 1.86 10.61
C ASP A 408 -10.47 1.96 9.81
N ILE A 409 -10.38 2.61 8.65
CA ILE A 409 -11.51 2.87 7.76
C ILE A 409 -11.85 1.68 6.85
N HIS A 410 -10.91 0.76 6.60
CA HIS A 410 -10.98 -0.25 5.53
C HIS A 410 -12.19 -1.18 5.57
N TRP A 411 -12.73 -1.49 6.74
CA TRP A 411 -13.93 -2.34 6.81
C TRP A 411 -15.22 -1.58 6.51
N THR A 412 -15.18 -0.26 6.53
CA THR A 412 -16.38 0.57 6.28
C THR A 412 -16.87 0.43 4.85
N ASP A 413 -15.98 0.24 3.88
CA ASP A 413 -16.30 0.03 2.46
C ASP A 413 -16.10 -1.41 1.98
N GLY A 414 -15.76 -2.31 2.91
CA GLY A 414 -15.65 -3.74 2.67
C GLY A 414 -14.33 -4.17 2.01
N ALA A 415 -13.24 -3.43 2.21
CA ALA A 415 -11.90 -3.78 1.74
C ALA A 415 -11.25 -4.93 2.53
N PHE A 416 -11.91 -6.09 2.56
CA PHE A 416 -11.41 -7.32 3.19
C PHE A 416 -10.37 -8.01 2.31
N GLY A 417 -9.30 -8.54 2.91
CA GLY A 417 -8.16 -9.08 2.15
C GLY A 417 -7.09 -8.03 1.82
N TYR A 418 -7.32 -6.76 2.17
CA TYR A 418 -6.38 -5.67 1.93
C TYR A 418 -5.24 -5.66 2.96
N PHE A 419 -5.55 -5.76 4.26
CA PHE A 419 -4.53 -5.59 5.32
C PHE A 419 -3.29 -6.49 5.19
N PRO A 420 -3.38 -7.78 4.82
CA PRO A 420 -2.22 -8.64 4.69
C PRO A 420 -1.12 -8.07 3.78
N THR A 421 -1.49 -7.27 2.77
CA THR A 421 -0.55 -6.72 1.80
C THR A 421 0.46 -5.76 2.42
N TYR A 422 0.13 -5.11 3.55
CA TYR A 422 1.06 -4.21 4.24
C TYR A 422 2.28 -4.96 4.79
N THR A 423 2.06 -6.07 5.52
CA THR A 423 3.16 -6.86 6.06
C THR A 423 3.88 -7.67 4.97
N LEU A 424 3.16 -8.14 3.94
CA LEU A 424 3.82 -8.71 2.76
C LEU A 424 4.75 -7.67 2.11
N GLY A 425 4.32 -6.42 1.99
CA GLY A 425 5.15 -5.32 1.49
C GLY A 425 6.43 -5.13 2.30
N ALA A 426 6.34 -5.15 3.64
CA ALA A 426 7.51 -5.06 4.51
C ALA A 426 8.50 -6.22 4.30
N MET A 427 8.00 -7.44 4.10
CA MET A 427 8.84 -8.60 3.84
C MET A 427 9.49 -8.56 2.46
N TYR A 428 8.74 -8.21 1.41
CA TYR A 428 9.29 -8.00 0.08
C TYR A 428 10.35 -6.90 0.10
N ALA A 429 10.12 -5.79 0.80
CA ALA A 429 11.09 -4.70 0.93
C ALA A 429 12.42 -5.19 1.52
N ALA A 430 12.37 -5.95 2.63
CA ALA A 430 13.56 -6.51 3.26
C ALA A 430 14.29 -7.51 2.34
N GLN A 431 13.56 -8.40 1.66
CA GLN A 431 14.15 -9.36 0.73
C GLN A 431 14.80 -8.69 -0.49
N LEU A 432 14.15 -7.67 -1.05
CA LEU A 432 14.69 -6.88 -2.15
C LEU A 432 15.95 -6.11 -1.73
N PHE A 433 15.93 -5.49 -0.54
CA PHE A 433 17.08 -4.71 -0.07
C PHE A 433 18.30 -5.59 0.25
N ASP A 434 18.10 -6.75 0.89
CA ASP A 434 19.17 -7.72 1.10
C ASP A 434 19.76 -8.23 -0.23
N SER A 435 18.91 -8.51 -1.21
CA SER A 435 19.33 -8.92 -2.55
C SER A 435 20.12 -7.83 -3.27
N ALA A 436 19.68 -6.57 -3.16
CA ALA A 436 20.40 -5.41 -3.69
C ALA A 436 21.78 -5.25 -3.03
N ARG A 437 21.87 -5.37 -1.70
CA ARG A 437 23.16 -5.35 -0.97
C ARG A 437 24.09 -6.48 -1.41
N SER A 438 23.56 -7.68 -1.59
CA SER A 438 24.33 -8.84 -2.05
C SER A 438 24.85 -8.64 -3.48
N ALA A 439 24.07 -8.02 -4.37
CA ALA A 439 24.47 -7.72 -5.74
C ALA A 439 25.45 -6.54 -5.84
N MET A 440 25.47 -5.64 -4.84
CA MET A 440 26.26 -4.41 -4.85
C MET A 440 27.09 -4.28 -3.55
N PRO A 441 28.30 -4.86 -3.48
CA PRO A 441 29.10 -4.87 -2.25
C PRO A 441 29.44 -3.49 -1.66
N LYS A 442 29.45 -2.44 -2.49
CA LYS A 442 29.71 -1.05 -2.07
C LYS A 442 28.46 -0.26 -1.68
N LEU A 443 27.28 -0.89 -1.68
CA LEU A 443 26.01 -0.18 -1.52
C LEU A 443 25.94 0.65 -0.22
N SER A 444 26.49 0.15 0.90
CA SER A 444 26.54 0.92 2.15
C SER A 444 27.40 2.18 2.04
N GLU A 445 28.55 2.12 1.36
CA GLU A 445 29.43 3.28 1.13
C GLU A 445 28.73 4.29 0.21
N ASP A 446 28.08 3.80 -0.84
CA ASP A 446 27.33 4.64 -1.79
C ASP A 446 26.14 5.35 -1.10
N ILE A 447 25.38 4.64 -0.27
CA ILE A 447 24.28 5.21 0.53
C ILE A 447 24.82 6.26 1.50
N ALA A 448 25.91 5.99 2.22
CA ALA A 448 26.51 6.94 3.16
C ALA A 448 27.07 8.20 2.46
N ALA A 449 27.44 8.09 1.18
CA ALA A 449 27.83 9.22 0.34
C ALA A 449 26.65 9.93 -0.35
N GLY A 450 25.41 9.46 -0.14
CA GLY A 450 24.21 9.99 -0.79
C GLY A 450 24.08 9.63 -2.27
N ASN A 451 24.88 8.69 -2.78
CA ASN A 451 24.81 8.21 -4.17
C ASN A 451 23.86 7.02 -4.30
N LEU A 452 22.60 7.29 -4.65
CA LEU A 452 21.56 6.27 -4.78
C LEU A 452 21.39 5.72 -6.21
N THR A 453 22.22 6.16 -7.15
CA THR A 453 22.07 5.87 -8.58
C THR A 453 22.06 4.37 -8.88
N ALA A 454 23.03 3.63 -8.32
CA ALA A 454 23.14 2.19 -8.53
C ALA A 454 21.94 1.42 -7.93
N LEU A 455 21.48 1.84 -6.75
CA LEU A 455 20.33 1.24 -6.08
C LEU A 455 19.05 1.42 -6.89
N PHE A 456 18.78 2.64 -7.37
CA PHE A 456 17.59 2.92 -8.19
C PHE A 456 17.67 2.28 -9.57
N HIS A 457 18.86 2.17 -10.15
CA HIS A 457 19.04 1.39 -11.38
C HIS A 457 18.76 -0.10 -11.14
N TRP A 458 19.18 -0.66 -10.00
CA TRP A 458 18.85 -2.04 -9.63
C TRP A 458 17.34 -2.24 -9.49
N LEU A 459 16.62 -1.35 -8.80
CA LEU A 459 15.16 -1.42 -8.69
C LEU A 459 14.48 -1.28 -10.05
N GLN A 460 14.97 -0.36 -10.90
CA GLN A 460 14.46 -0.20 -12.26
C GLN A 460 14.59 -1.48 -13.07
N GLN A 461 15.74 -2.15 -12.97
CA GLN A 461 16.02 -3.35 -13.74
C GLN A 461 15.30 -4.60 -13.24
N ASN A 462 15.04 -4.70 -11.94
CA ASN A 462 14.56 -5.93 -11.32
C ASN A 462 13.08 -5.87 -10.94
N ILE A 463 12.50 -4.67 -10.74
CA ILE A 463 11.12 -4.50 -10.29
C ILE A 463 10.34 -3.55 -11.19
N TRP A 464 10.72 -2.28 -11.25
CA TRP A 464 9.82 -1.22 -11.75
C TRP A 464 9.43 -1.40 -13.21
N ARG A 465 10.39 -1.64 -14.11
CA ARG A 465 10.14 -1.84 -15.55
C ARG A 465 9.29 -3.07 -15.88
N HIS A 466 9.20 -4.02 -14.94
CA HIS A 466 8.47 -5.27 -15.17
C HIS A 466 6.99 -5.13 -14.87
N ALA A 467 6.59 -4.17 -14.02
CA ALA A 467 5.18 -3.88 -13.75
C ALA A 467 4.38 -5.18 -13.51
N SER A 468 3.32 -5.42 -14.28
CA SER A 468 2.49 -6.62 -14.21
C SER A 468 2.86 -7.68 -15.26
N ARG A 469 4.03 -7.61 -15.90
CA ARG A 469 4.49 -8.60 -16.91
C ARG A 469 4.56 -10.02 -16.35
N TYR A 470 4.94 -10.17 -15.09
CA TYR A 470 5.12 -11.46 -14.43
C TYR A 470 4.11 -11.66 -13.30
N PRO A 471 3.75 -12.90 -12.97
CA PRO A 471 3.18 -13.23 -11.65
C PRO A 471 4.13 -12.80 -10.53
N THR A 472 3.60 -12.46 -9.35
CA THR A 472 4.38 -11.93 -8.22
C THR A 472 5.55 -12.84 -7.84
N ASP A 473 5.33 -14.16 -7.72
CA ASP A 473 6.39 -15.12 -7.39
C ASP A 473 7.51 -15.15 -8.44
N THR A 474 7.16 -15.06 -9.72
CA THR A 474 8.15 -14.99 -10.80
C THR A 474 8.91 -13.67 -10.78
N LEU A 475 8.23 -12.55 -10.55
CA LEU A 475 8.87 -11.24 -10.41
C LEU A 475 9.92 -11.26 -9.29
N ILE A 476 9.54 -11.74 -8.12
CA ILE A 476 10.42 -11.78 -6.94
C ILE A 476 11.53 -12.82 -7.09
N THR A 477 11.24 -13.97 -7.70
CA THR A 477 12.28 -14.97 -8.03
C THR A 477 13.29 -14.42 -9.02
N ASN A 478 12.86 -13.69 -10.05
CA ASN A 478 13.78 -13.07 -10.99
C ASN A 478 14.67 -12.01 -10.33
N ALA A 479 14.11 -11.23 -9.40
CA ALA A 479 14.85 -10.16 -8.71
C ALA A 479 15.77 -10.67 -7.60
N THR A 480 15.41 -11.75 -6.91
CA THR A 480 16.04 -12.15 -5.63
C THR A 480 16.52 -13.60 -5.60
N GLY A 481 16.24 -14.38 -6.65
CA GLY A 481 16.62 -15.79 -6.79
C GLY A 481 15.64 -16.79 -6.18
N LYS A 482 14.59 -16.34 -5.46
CA LYS A 482 13.53 -17.18 -4.87
C LYS A 482 12.24 -16.41 -4.65
N THR A 483 11.16 -17.12 -4.35
CA THR A 483 9.88 -16.54 -3.93
C THR A 483 9.99 -15.84 -2.58
N LEU A 484 8.89 -15.29 -2.06
CA LEU A 484 8.86 -14.64 -0.75
C LEU A 484 9.42 -15.53 0.37
N ASP A 485 10.38 -15.01 1.13
CA ASP A 485 11.03 -15.67 2.25
C ASP A 485 11.03 -14.73 3.48
N PRO A 486 10.17 -14.96 4.48
CA PRO A 486 10.05 -14.10 5.66
C PRO A 486 11.33 -14.00 6.51
N SER A 487 12.31 -14.89 6.33
CA SER A 487 13.56 -14.87 7.09
C SER A 487 14.41 -13.63 6.80
N TYR A 488 14.27 -12.99 5.64
CA TYR A 488 14.91 -11.70 5.35
C TYR A 488 14.40 -10.60 6.26
N PHE A 489 13.09 -10.53 6.46
CA PHE A 489 12.47 -9.55 7.34
C PHE A 489 12.87 -9.76 8.79
N ARG A 490 12.87 -11.02 9.26
CA ARG A 490 13.34 -11.35 10.60
C ARG A 490 14.78 -10.91 10.84
N ARG A 491 15.71 -11.30 9.96
CA ARG A 491 17.15 -10.94 10.08
C ARG A 491 17.35 -9.43 10.04
N HIS A 492 16.57 -8.73 9.23
CA HIS A 492 16.57 -7.27 9.18
C HIS A 492 16.17 -6.63 10.51
N LEU A 493 15.04 -7.06 11.10
CA LEU A 493 14.60 -6.54 12.39
C LEU A 493 15.60 -6.88 13.52
N GLU A 494 16.08 -8.13 13.58
CA GLU A 494 17.10 -8.54 14.54
C GLU A 494 18.37 -7.69 14.40
N SER A 495 18.90 -7.54 13.18
CA SER A 495 20.13 -6.77 12.93
C SER A 495 20.00 -5.27 13.23
N ARG A 496 18.80 -4.70 13.11
CA ARG A 496 18.58 -3.26 13.32
C ARG A 496 18.34 -2.94 14.79
N TYR A 497 17.58 -3.78 15.50
CA TYR A 497 17.02 -3.42 16.80
C TYR A 497 17.67 -4.14 17.98
N LEU A 498 18.30 -5.30 17.78
CA LEU A 498 19.07 -6.03 18.79
C LEU A 498 20.57 -5.89 18.55
#